data_AF-A0A934AYK5-F1
#
_entry.id   AF-A0A934AYK5-F1
#
_cell.length_a   1.000
_cell.length_b   1.000
_cell.length_c   1.000
_cell.angle_alpha   90.00
_cell.angle_beta   90.00
_cell.angle_gamma   90.00
#
_symmetry.space_group_name_H-M   'P 1'
#
loop_
_entity.id
_entity.type
_entity.pdbx_description
1 polymer ?
#
loop_
_entity_poly.entity_id
_entity_poly.type
_entity_poly.pdbx_seq_one_letter_code
_entity_poly.pdbx_strand_id
1 'polypeptide(L)'
;MIDIDRQIELAKRKPLTAENLNYIGDLYLKKNDKQRAVAYFFEASDKLHFAQKDKKIAIYKKILKISPVSEKAYIGISEILSKMGLVMEEKKFLHMLAQLYESRGESDKASALIAKIRELDPHVIPDGTFFHREAHKEVMEVGEVGEGRGKQSLPIEINEKDLSPLNEKSMTDAQAPVPASDREEGKLIEATLEEILPEESSSATATSKRHFWPRYIFGGGVVLLLGAIVAAVLFNFLPGTPGKSVALLPVSTRVNDYEITVSRLDNPAELTGVISEPDLSRTDFYVLAVNSRENCVPDAFAAFPYNMISLLDMKGGATPVKPLEGLQKTTKTITKMNVCGRDHAVVFVRMIVAVDRQKHYSGLALNGLQNTGPLRITWESR
;
A
#
# COMPACT_ATOMS: atom_id res chain seq x y z
N MET A 1 -22.77 35.52 -8.69
CA MET A 1 -21.94 34.83 -7.69
C MET A 1 -22.56 35.07 -6.32
N ILE A 2 -22.94 34.02 -5.59
CA ILE A 2 -23.51 34.18 -4.24
C ILE A 2 -22.38 34.52 -3.28
N ASP A 3 -22.52 35.60 -2.53
CA ASP A 3 -21.57 36.03 -1.49
C ASP A 3 -21.33 34.91 -0.45
N ILE A 4 -20.10 34.76 0.03
CA ILE A 4 -19.68 33.69 0.95
C ILE A 4 -20.49 33.76 2.25
N ASP A 5 -20.78 34.95 2.75
CA ASP A 5 -21.59 35.11 3.97
C ASP A 5 -23.01 34.56 3.78
N ARG A 6 -23.62 34.83 2.63
CA ARG A 6 -24.92 34.24 2.28
C ARG A 6 -24.84 32.71 2.15
N GLN A 7 -23.76 32.15 1.61
CA GLN A 7 -23.57 30.70 1.56
C GLN A 7 -23.48 30.09 2.96
N ILE A 8 -22.77 30.73 3.89
CA ILE A 8 -22.65 30.29 5.28
C ILE A 8 -24.02 30.31 5.96
N GLU A 9 -24.79 31.38 5.82
CA GLU A 9 -26.14 31.47 6.39
C GLU A 9 -27.07 30.37 5.86
N LEU A 10 -27.04 30.12 4.54
CA LEU A 10 -27.84 29.07 3.93
C LEU A 10 -27.42 27.68 4.41
N ALA A 11 -26.12 27.43 4.53
CA ALA A 11 -25.59 26.16 5.04
C ALA A 11 -26.00 25.91 6.50
N LYS A 12 -25.99 26.95 7.35
CA LYS A 12 -26.41 26.84 8.77
C LYS A 12 -27.89 26.57 8.97
N ARG A 13 -28.74 26.86 7.98
CA ARG A 13 -30.18 26.52 8.02
C ARG A 13 -30.44 25.04 7.71
N LYS A 14 -29.48 24.35 7.09
CA LYS A 14 -29.56 22.90 6.84
C LYS A 14 -29.17 22.13 8.12
N PRO A 15 -29.55 20.84 8.25
CA PRO A 15 -29.11 20.01 9.36
C PRO A 15 -27.57 20.03 9.51
N LEU A 16 -27.08 20.12 10.75
CA LEU A 16 -25.65 20.12 11.07
C LEU A 16 -25.07 18.71 11.07
N THR A 17 -25.11 18.07 9.90
CA THR A 17 -24.42 16.80 9.63
C THR A 17 -22.91 17.02 9.53
N ALA A 18 -22.13 15.94 9.63
CA ALA A 18 -20.67 16.02 9.48
C ALA A 18 -20.27 16.68 8.14
N GLU A 19 -20.95 16.31 7.04
CA GLU A 19 -20.71 16.86 5.71
C GLU A 19 -21.01 18.37 5.64
N ASN A 20 -22.15 18.80 6.19
CA ASN A 20 -22.55 20.21 6.15
C ASN A 20 -21.66 21.07 7.07
N LEU A 21 -21.27 20.55 8.25
CA LEU A 21 -20.32 21.21 9.14
C LEU A 21 -18.93 21.37 8.49
N ASN A 22 -18.43 20.33 7.82
CA ASN A 22 -17.18 20.42 7.07
C ASN A 22 -17.29 21.45 5.93
N TYR A 23 -18.42 21.51 5.23
CA TYR A 23 -18.67 22.53 4.20
C TYR A 23 -18.70 23.96 4.79
N ILE A 24 -19.35 24.17 5.93
CA ILE A 24 -19.34 25.46 6.62
C ILE A 24 -17.90 25.85 7.02
N GLY A 25 -17.11 24.90 7.51
CA GLY A 25 -15.70 25.11 7.82
C GLY A 25 -14.89 25.56 6.60
N ASP A 26 -15.15 24.97 5.43
CA ASP A 26 -14.53 25.38 4.16
C ASP A 26 -14.90 26.81 3.74
N LEU A 27 -16.16 27.20 3.91
CA LEU A 27 -16.59 28.57 3.63
C LEU A 27 -15.91 29.58 4.55
N TYR A 28 -15.75 29.26 5.84
CA TYR A 28 -14.99 30.10 6.76
C TYR A 28 -13.51 30.19 6.38
N LEU A 29 -12.90 29.10 5.92
CA LEU A 29 -11.53 29.11 5.45
C LEU A 29 -11.36 30.00 4.20
N LYS A 30 -12.32 29.95 3.26
CA LYS A 30 -12.36 30.87 2.09
C LYS A 30 -12.51 32.33 2.49
N LYS A 31 -13.19 32.60 3.61
CA LYS A 31 -13.27 33.94 4.24
C LYS A 31 -12.01 34.32 5.04
N ASN A 32 -10.98 33.47 5.02
CA ASN A 32 -9.75 33.61 5.82
C ASN A 32 -10.00 33.60 7.35
N ASP A 33 -11.16 33.10 7.80
CA ASP A 33 -11.46 32.92 9.21
C ASP A 33 -11.06 31.52 9.68
N LYS A 34 -9.77 31.36 9.91
CA LYS A 34 -9.16 30.09 10.30
C LYS A 34 -9.69 29.55 11.63
N GLN A 35 -10.01 30.43 12.58
CA GLN A 35 -10.50 30.02 13.90
C GLN A 35 -11.89 29.39 13.80
N ARG A 36 -12.83 30.05 13.11
CA ARG A 36 -14.16 29.46 12.90
C ARG A 36 -14.08 28.21 12.04
N ALA A 37 -13.25 28.19 11.00
CA ALA A 37 -13.06 27.00 10.17
C ALA A 37 -12.65 25.78 11.01
N VAL A 38 -11.63 25.93 11.86
CA VAL A 38 -11.15 24.86 12.75
C VAL A 38 -12.23 24.39 13.72
N ALA A 39 -13.02 25.31 14.29
CA ALA A 39 -14.13 24.94 15.18
C ALA A 39 -15.17 24.06 14.48
N TYR A 40 -15.59 24.43 13.26
CA TYR A 40 -16.54 23.64 12.47
C TYR A 40 -15.96 22.29 12.03
N PHE A 41 -14.66 22.22 11.72
CA PHE A 41 -14.02 20.94 11.42
C PHE A 41 -13.99 20.00 12.63
N PHE A 42 -13.75 20.51 13.84
CA PHE A 42 -13.86 19.68 15.03
C PHE A 42 -15.28 19.17 15.24
N GLU A 43 -16.28 20.03 15.11
CA GLU A 43 -17.69 19.62 15.23
C GLU A 43 -18.08 18.58 14.17
N ALA A 44 -17.59 18.75 12.93
CA ALA A 44 -17.78 17.77 11.86
C ALA A 44 -17.17 16.41 12.21
N SER A 45 -15.96 16.39 12.78
CA SER A 45 -15.31 15.17 13.24
C SER A 45 -16.10 14.52 14.38
N ASP A 46 -16.59 15.29 15.34
CA ASP A 46 -17.33 14.77 16.49
C ASP A 46 -18.65 14.09 16.08
N LYS A 47 -19.25 14.48 14.94
CA LYS A 47 -20.46 13.84 14.38
C LYS A 47 -20.21 12.51 13.66
N LEU A 48 -18.97 12.17 13.33
CA LEU A 48 -18.64 10.95 12.60
C LEU A 48 -18.48 9.76 13.54
N HIS A 49 -18.99 8.59 13.15
CA HIS A 49 -18.76 7.35 13.88
C HIS A 49 -17.38 6.75 13.56
N PHE A 50 -16.91 5.81 14.40
CA PHE A 50 -15.64 5.12 14.13
C PHE A 50 -15.66 4.32 12.81
N ALA A 51 -16.82 3.85 12.36
CA ALA A 51 -16.98 3.25 11.04
C ALA A 51 -16.56 4.19 9.88
N GLN A 52 -16.52 5.50 10.13
CA GLN A 52 -16.11 6.54 9.17
C GLN A 52 -14.72 7.10 9.51
N LYS A 53 -13.85 6.27 10.10
CA LYS A 53 -12.48 6.60 10.53
C LYS A 53 -11.64 7.38 9.50
N ASP A 54 -11.70 7.01 8.22
CA ASP A 54 -10.92 7.68 7.17
C ASP A 54 -11.35 9.14 6.97
N LYS A 55 -12.67 9.41 7.02
CA LYS A 55 -13.22 10.77 7.00
C LYS A 55 -12.77 11.57 8.23
N LYS A 56 -12.79 10.96 9.42
CA LYS A 56 -12.34 11.61 10.66
C LYS A 56 -10.87 12.01 10.58
N ILE A 57 -10.00 11.11 10.13
CA ILE A 57 -8.57 11.39 9.94
C ILE A 57 -8.37 12.52 8.92
N ALA A 58 -9.11 12.51 7.80
CA ALA A 58 -9.01 13.57 6.80
C ALA A 58 -9.36 14.95 7.37
N ILE A 59 -10.43 15.05 8.18
CA ILE A 59 -10.83 16.29 8.84
C ILE A 59 -9.76 16.75 9.85
N TYR A 60 -9.21 15.86 10.67
CA TYR A 60 -8.13 16.24 11.57
C TYR A 60 -6.85 16.68 10.85
N LYS A 61 -6.48 16.02 9.75
CA LYS A 61 -5.35 16.44 8.89
C LYS A 61 -5.60 17.83 8.31
N LYS A 62 -6.83 18.15 7.94
CA LYS A 62 -7.23 19.49 7.47
C LYS A 62 -7.09 20.54 8.56
N ILE A 63 -7.45 20.20 9.81
CA ILE A 63 -7.20 21.07 10.97
C ILE A 63 -5.70 21.32 11.15
N LEU A 64 -4.85 20.29 11.07
CA LEU A 64 -3.40 20.44 11.21
C LEU A 64 -2.76 21.30 10.09
N LYS A 65 -3.32 21.29 8.87
CA LYS A 65 -2.89 22.21 7.80
C LYS A 65 -3.15 23.68 8.14
N ILE A 66 -4.21 23.96 8.91
CA ILE A 66 -4.62 25.33 9.27
C ILE A 66 -3.98 25.76 10.59
N SER A 67 -3.90 24.84 11.55
CA SER A 67 -3.37 25.01 12.90
C SER A 67 -2.45 23.82 13.22
N PRO A 68 -1.16 23.89 12.84
CA PRO A 68 -0.17 22.84 13.12
C PRO A 68 0.07 22.62 14.62
N VAL A 69 -0.34 23.57 15.47
CA VAL A 69 -0.19 23.51 16.93
C VAL A 69 -1.40 22.87 17.63
N SER A 70 -2.31 22.26 16.88
CA SER A 70 -3.55 21.68 17.39
C SER A 70 -3.31 20.30 18.02
N GLU A 71 -3.03 20.31 19.33
CA GLU A 71 -2.89 19.10 20.16
C GLU A 71 -4.10 18.16 20.01
N LYS A 72 -5.33 18.69 20.08
CA LYS A 72 -6.56 17.91 19.93
C LYS A 72 -6.61 17.14 18.60
N ALA A 73 -6.09 17.72 17.52
CA ALA A 73 -6.09 17.04 16.22
C ALA A 73 -5.05 15.91 16.15
N TYR A 74 -3.85 16.09 16.73
CA TYR A 74 -2.87 15.01 16.85
C TYR A 74 -3.41 13.84 17.67
N ILE A 75 -3.95 14.12 18.86
CA ILE A 75 -4.56 13.10 19.74
C ILE A 75 -5.66 12.35 19.00
N GLY A 76 -6.57 13.08 18.34
CA GLY A 76 -7.68 12.47 17.61
C GLY A 76 -7.22 11.55 16.47
N ILE A 77 -6.15 11.89 15.74
CA ILE A 77 -5.59 11.01 14.70
C ILE A 77 -4.96 9.76 15.35
N SER A 78 -4.10 9.95 16.36
CA SER A 78 -3.41 8.84 17.03
C SER A 78 -4.38 7.83 17.65
N GLU A 79 -5.47 8.28 18.29
CA GLU A 79 -6.49 7.38 18.84
C GLU A 79 -7.20 6.54 17.77
N ILE A 80 -7.48 7.14 16.61
CA ILE A 80 -8.11 6.41 15.50
C ILE A 80 -7.15 5.37 14.93
N LEU A 81 -5.89 5.75 14.70
CA LEU A 81 -4.86 4.84 14.16
C LEU A 81 -4.57 3.68 15.13
N SER A 82 -4.54 3.96 16.42
CA SER A 82 -4.38 2.94 17.47
C SER A 82 -5.48 1.88 17.40
N LYS A 83 -6.75 2.31 17.30
CA LYS A 83 -7.89 1.41 17.14
C LYS A 83 -7.88 0.62 15.82
N MET A 84 -7.18 1.13 14.80
CA MET A 84 -7.00 0.44 13.52
C MET A 84 -5.79 -0.51 13.52
N GLY A 85 -4.95 -0.49 14.57
CA GLY A 85 -3.70 -1.24 14.59
C GLY A 85 -2.63 -0.70 13.64
N LEU A 86 -2.77 0.54 13.15
CA LEU A 86 -1.81 1.18 12.26
C LEU A 86 -0.67 1.82 13.06
N VAL A 87 0.20 0.97 13.60
CA VAL A 87 1.25 1.34 14.55
C VAL A 87 2.24 2.34 13.97
N MET A 88 2.69 2.15 12.73
CA MET A 88 3.68 3.03 12.10
C MET A 88 3.16 4.45 11.92
N GLU A 89 1.92 4.59 11.44
CA GLU A 89 1.25 5.88 11.33
C GLU A 89 0.96 6.49 12.71
N GLU A 90 0.50 5.71 13.69
CA GLU A 90 0.25 6.20 15.05
C GLU A 90 1.51 6.84 15.62
N LYS A 91 2.65 6.14 15.53
CA LYS A 91 3.95 6.62 15.99
C LYS A 91 4.34 7.95 15.36
N LYS A 92 4.14 8.10 14.04
CA LYS A 92 4.43 9.36 13.33
C LYS A 92 3.67 10.53 13.96
N PHE A 93 2.37 10.37 14.22
CA PHE A 93 1.56 11.43 14.82
C PHE A 93 1.87 11.68 16.31
N LEU A 94 2.19 10.62 17.07
CA LEU A 94 2.62 10.77 18.47
C LEU A 94 3.95 11.52 18.55
N HIS A 95 4.89 11.29 17.64
CA HIS A 95 6.18 11.97 17.65
C HIS A 95 6.06 13.45 17.28
N MET A 96 5.25 13.79 16.27
CA MET A 96 4.96 15.19 15.96
C MET A 96 4.30 15.92 17.15
N LEU A 97 3.45 15.23 17.91
CA LEU A 97 2.88 15.79 19.13
C LEU A 97 3.91 15.94 20.26
N ALA A 98 4.84 15.00 20.40
CA ALA A 98 5.95 15.11 21.34
C ALA A 98 6.83 16.32 21.03
N GLN A 99 7.21 16.52 19.76
CA GLN A 99 7.95 17.71 19.29
C GLN A 99 7.19 19.01 19.59
N LEU A 100 5.86 19.01 19.42
CA LEU A 100 5.03 20.16 19.79
C LEU A 100 5.11 20.46 21.29
N TYR A 101 5.04 19.45 22.15
CA TYR A 101 5.22 19.63 23.60
C TYR A 101 6.62 20.11 23.97
N GLU A 102 7.67 19.56 23.35
CA GLU A 102 9.05 20.02 23.55
C GLU A 102 9.21 21.50 23.19
N SER A 103 8.65 21.92 22.05
CA SER A 103 8.69 23.32 21.60
C SER A 103 7.99 24.29 22.57
N ARG A 104 7.11 23.77 23.43
CA ARG A 104 6.40 24.53 24.47
C ARG A 104 7.03 24.41 25.86
N GLY A 105 8.12 23.66 26.01
CA GLY A 105 8.73 23.35 27.31
C GLY A 105 7.94 22.35 28.15
N GLU A 106 6.99 21.63 27.56
CA GLU A 106 6.16 20.61 28.24
C GLU A 106 6.87 19.24 28.25
N SER A 107 8.10 19.19 28.77
CA SER A 107 9.00 18.02 28.69
C SER A 107 8.41 16.73 29.28
N ASP A 108 7.60 16.82 30.34
CA ASP A 108 6.95 15.66 30.95
C ASP A 108 5.97 14.98 29.98
N LYS A 109 5.17 15.78 29.27
CA LYS A 109 4.21 15.27 28.28
C LYS A 109 4.91 14.70 27.06
N ALA A 110 5.95 15.37 26.58
CA ALA A 110 6.78 14.87 25.49
C ALA A 110 7.39 13.50 25.86
N SER A 111 7.98 13.39 27.05
CA SER A 111 8.58 12.15 27.55
C SER A 111 7.57 11.02 27.66
N ALA A 112 6.34 11.30 28.12
CA ALA A 112 5.26 10.32 28.17
C ALA A 112 4.87 9.80 26.77
N LEU A 113 4.83 10.67 25.75
CA LEU A 113 4.57 10.25 24.37
C LEU A 113 5.71 9.43 23.79
N ILE A 114 6.97 9.80 24.05
CA ILE A 114 8.13 9.02 23.63
C ILE A 114 8.14 7.64 24.31
N ALA A 115 7.78 7.55 25.58
CA ALA A 115 7.61 6.27 26.27
C ALA A 115 6.52 5.41 25.59
N LYS A 116 5.36 5.98 25.29
CA LYS A 116 4.30 5.29 24.54
C LYS A 116 4.78 4.82 23.16
N ILE A 117 5.56 5.64 22.44
CA ILE A 117 6.13 5.26 21.15
C ILE A 117 7.08 4.06 21.30
N ARG A 118 7.87 3.98 22.37
CA ARG A 118 8.74 2.83 22.68
C ARG A 118 7.96 1.58 23.05
N GLU A 119 6.81 1.72 23.73
CA GLU A 119 5.91 0.59 23.99
C GLU A 119 5.28 0.05 22.69
N LEU A 120 4.94 0.94 21.76
CA LEU A 120 4.40 0.58 20.46
C LEU A 120 5.45 0.01 19.50
N ASP A 121 6.72 0.40 19.65
CA ASP A 121 7.87 -0.13 18.92
C ASP A 121 9.14 -0.08 19.80
N PRO A 122 9.57 -1.24 20.35
CA PRO A 122 10.74 -1.34 21.22
C PRO A 122 12.08 -0.94 20.58
N HIS A 123 12.13 -0.65 19.27
CA HIS A 123 13.35 -0.27 18.54
C HIS A 123 13.58 1.25 18.42
N VAL A 124 12.83 2.08 19.15
CA VAL A 124 12.97 3.57 19.11
C VAL A 124 14.12 4.06 20.02
N ILE A 125 15.07 4.81 19.43
CA ILE A 125 16.24 5.40 20.11
C ILE A 125 15.80 6.49 21.11
N PRO A 126 16.52 6.74 22.23
CA PRO A 126 16.05 7.63 23.27
C PRO A 126 15.72 9.07 22.88
N ASP A 127 16.31 9.58 21.81
CA ASP A 127 16.15 10.94 21.28
C ASP A 127 14.93 11.09 20.34
N GLY A 128 14.14 10.04 20.16
CA GLY A 128 12.95 10.06 19.29
C GLY A 128 13.28 10.00 17.80
N THR A 129 14.55 9.80 17.41
CA THR A 129 14.91 9.63 16.01
C THR A 129 14.45 8.26 15.49
N PHE A 130 13.73 8.28 14.37
CA PHE A 130 13.40 7.08 13.60
C PHE A 130 14.57 6.76 12.67
N PHE A 131 14.87 5.48 12.42
CA PHE A 131 15.71 5.09 11.28
C PHE A 131 15.01 5.36 9.94
N HIS A 132 14.71 6.63 9.62
CA HIS A 132 14.21 7.09 8.33
C HIS A 132 14.97 8.37 7.92
N ARG A 133 16.18 8.17 7.38
CA ARG A 133 16.75 9.14 6.44
C ARG A 133 15.90 9.03 5.17
N GLU A 134 15.10 10.08 4.91
CA GLU A 134 14.18 10.30 3.77
C GLU A 134 12.68 10.04 4.00
N ALA A 135 12.06 10.80 4.93
CA ALA A 135 10.61 11.08 4.87
C ALA A 135 10.19 12.45 5.49
N HIS A 136 11.11 13.40 5.64
CA HIS A 136 10.76 14.78 5.95
C HIS A 136 10.74 15.63 4.66
N LYS A 137 9.70 15.40 3.84
CA LYS A 137 9.25 16.40 2.85
C LYS A 137 7.78 16.21 2.49
N GLU A 138 6.94 16.09 3.50
CA GLU A 138 5.50 16.36 3.39
C GLU A 138 4.99 16.61 4.81
N VAL A 139 4.49 17.83 5.05
CA VAL A 139 4.25 18.46 6.37
C VAL A 139 5.51 19.10 6.99
N MET A 140 6.12 20.04 6.26
CA MET A 140 6.74 21.27 6.79
C MET A 140 7.31 22.09 5.62
N GLU A 141 6.49 22.97 5.05
CA GLU A 141 6.95 24.20 4.41
C GLU A 141 6.11 25.34 4.98
N VAL A 142 6.52 25.83 6.16
CA VAL A 142 6.24 27.19 6.62
C VAL A 142 7.53 27.67 7.27
N GLY A 143 8.01 28.79 6.76
CA GLY A 143 9.38 29.24 6.89
C GLY A 143 9.80 29.61 8.31
N GLU A 144 11.09 29.40 8.53
CA GLU A 144 11.87 30.27 9.39
C GLU A 144 11.88 31.68 8.79
N VAL A 145 11.36 32.65 9.53
CA VAL A 145 11.95 33.99 9.55
C VAL A 145 11.88 34.53 10.97
N GLY A 146 13.05 34.81 11.53
CA GLY A 146 13.24 36.10 12.18
C GLY A 146 14.41 36.19 13.13
N GLU A 147 15.53 36.72 12.64
CA GLU A 147 15.98 38.01 13.18
C GLU A 147 16.75 38.84 12.12
N GLY A 148 16.27 40.06 11.83
CA GLY A 148 17.12 41.17 11.40
C GLY A 148 16.98 41.77 9.98
N ARG A 149 16.14 42.82 9.88
CA ARG A 149 16.21 43.99 8.96
C ARG A 149 15.94 43.85 7.46
N GLY A 150 14.96 44.64 6.98
CA GLY A 150 15.06 45.37 5.71
C GLY A 150 13.86 45.27 4.76
N LYS A 151 13.12 46.37 4.63
CA LYS A 151 11.99 46.66 3.73
C LYS A 151 12.14 46.11 2.29
N GLN A 152 11.07 45.50 1.75
CA GLN A 152 10.31 45.98 0.56
C GLN A 152 9.15 45.03 0.23
N SER A 153 7.98 45.61 -0.01
CA SER A 153 6.71 44.96 -0.40
C SER A 153 6.65 44.72 -1.91
N LEU A 154 6.14 43.57 -2.37
CA LEU A 154 5.43 43.41 -3.66
C LEU A 154 4.44 42.21 -3.59
N PRO A 155 3.35 42.21 -4.36
CA PRO A 155 2.11 41.47 -4.10
C PRO A 155 2.09 40.08 -4.76
N ILE A 156 1.30 39.15 -4.21
CA ILE A 156 1.03 37.84 -4.82
C ILE A 156 -0.42 37.80 -5.28
N GLU A 157 -0.63 37.79 -6.59
CA GLU A 157 -1.91 37.52 -7.24
C GLU A 157 -2.31 36.05 -7.06
N ILE A 158 -3.56 35.83 -6.68
CA ILE A 158 -4.15 34.49 -6.52
C ILE A 158 -4.72 34.10 -7.88
N ASN A 159 -4.21 33.01 -8.46
CA ASN A 159 -4.73 32.44 -9.70
C ASN A 159 -5.94 31.53 -9.39
N GLU A 160 -7.11 31.91 -9.90
CA GLU A 160 -8.44 31.32 -9.62
C GLU A 160 -8.70 29.93 -10.22
N LYS A 161 -7.69 29.20 -10.73
CA LYS A 161 -7.90 28.00 -11.56
C LYS A 161 -7.81 26.62 -10.89
N ASP A 162 -7.42 26.53 -9.61
CA ASP A 162 -7.29 25.23 -8.91
C ASP A 162 -8.48 24.88 -7.99
N LEU A 163 -9.60 25.59 -8.10
CA LEU A 163 -10.85 25.25 -7.42
C LEU A 163 -11.89 24.81 -8.43
N SER A 164 -11.90 23.52 -8.77
CA SER A 164 -13.00 22.94 -9.54
C SER A 164 -14.29 22.91 -8.71
N PRO A 165 -15.43 23.41 -9.20
CA PRO A 165 -16.73 23.29 -8.53
C PRO A 165 -17.35 21.91 -8.80
N LEU A 166 -17.83 21.25 -7.75
CA LEU A 166 -18.75 20.12 -7.90
C LEU A 166 -20.10 20.64 -8.41
N ASN A 167 -20.49 20.09 -9.56
CA ASN A 167 -21.58 20.50 -10.44
C ASN A 167 -22.96 20.34 -9.76
N GLU A 168 -23.76 21.42 -9.78
CA GLU A 168 -25.21 21.41 -9.54
C GLU A 168 -25.92 20.92 -10.82
N LYS A 169 -26.51 19.72 -10.80
CA LYS A 169 -27.69 19.41 -11.63
C LYS A 169 -28.40 18.13 -11.19
N SER A 170 -29.45 18.30 -10.39
CA SER A 170 -30.80 17.71 -10.60
C SER A 170 -31.57 17.64 -9.28
N MET A 171 -32.36 18.67 -8.98
CA MET A 171 -33.51 18.55 -8.09
C MET A 171 -34.67 19.29 -8.74
N THR A 172 -35.54 18.54 -9.41
CA THR A 172 -36.93 18.91 -9.66
C THR A 172 -37.76 17.63 -9.61
N ASP A 173 -38.62 17.60 -8.60
CA ASP A 173 -40.01 17.14 -8.62
C ASP A 173 -40.38 16.12 -7.53
N ALA A 174 -41.40 16.54 -6.79
CA ALA A 174 -42.04 15.81 -5.71
C ALA A 174 -43.04 14.79 -6.28
N GLN A 175 -43.12 13.60 -5.67
CA GLN A 175 -44.36 12.83 -5.57
C GLN A 175 -44.33 11.91 -4.33
N ALA A 176 -45.50 11.75 -3.73
CA ALA A 176 -45.83 11.12 -2.44
C ALA A 176 -45.69 9.55 -2.43
N PRO A 177 -45.94 8.86 -1.29
CA PRO A 177 -45.29 7.60 -0.90
C PRO A 177 -45.98 6.32 -1.42
N VAL A 178 -45.32 5.16 -1.17
CA VAL A 178 -45.80 3.73 -1.11
C VAL A 178 -44.99 2.79 -2.07
N PRO A 179 -44.76 1.48 -1.80
CA PRO A 179 -44.31 0.75 -0.59
C PRO A 179 -43.03 -0.10 -0.87
N ALA A 180 -42.64 -0.93 0.10
CA ALA A 180 -41.55 -1.90 -0.01
C ALA A 180 -41.75 -2.91 -1.17
N SER A 181 -40.73 -3.06 -2.03
CA SER A 181 -40.45 -4.30 -2.75
C SER A 181 -38.95 -4.40 -3.05
N ASP A 182 -38.50 -5.64 -3.12
CA ASP A 182 -37.12 -6.11 -3.17
C ASP A 182 -36.24 -5.46 -4.25
N ARG A 183 -34.98 -5.19 -3.88
CA ARG A 183 -33.87 -5.13 -4.84
C ARG A 183 -32.56 -5.51 -4.15
N GLU A 184 -32.17 -6.76 -4.41
CA GLU A 184 -30.81 -7.24 -4.31
C GLU A 184 -29.84 -6.46 -5.21
N GLU A 185 -28.56 -6.60 -4.84
CA GLU A 185 -27.34 -6.37 -5.60
C GLU A 185 -26.80 -4.93 -5.77
N GLY A 186 -25.84 -4.65 -4.88
CA GLY A 186 -24.77 -3.67 -5.06
C GLY A 186 -23.52 -4.14 -4.32
N LYS A 187 -23.12 -5.40 -4.53
CA LYS A 187 -21.90 -5.99 -3.97
C LYS A 187 -20.71 -5.48 -4.78
N LEU A 188 -20.19 -4.30 -4.42
CA LEU A 188 -18.92 -3.83 -4.98
C LEU A 188 -17.79 -4.49 -4.19
N ILE A 189 -17.04 -5.28 -4.93
CA ILE A 189 -16.01 -6.22 -4.54
C ILE A 189 -14.82 -5.46 -3.93
N GLU A 190 -14.58 -5.67 -2.64
CA GLU A 190 -13.29 -5.42 -2.00
C GLU A 190 -12.56 -6.77 -2.01
N ALA A 191 -11.98 -7.14 -3.16
CA ALA A 191 -11.17 -8.35 -3.28
C ALA A 191 -9.86 -8.11 -2.54
N THR A 192 -9.79 -8.54 -1.27
CA THR A 192 -8.52 -8.76 -0.58
C THR A 192 -7.70 -9.77 -1.37
N LEU A 193 -6.41 -9.49 -1.59
CA LEU A 193 -5.44 -10.27 -2.38
C LEU A 193 -5.38 -11.78 -2.08
N GLU A 194 -5.98 -12.25 -0.98
CA GLU A 194 -6.20 -13.67 -0.70
C GLU A 194 -7.11 -14.37 -1.72
N GLU A 195 -7.94 -13.62 -2.45
CA GLU A 195 -8.83 -14.14 -3.49
C GLU A 195 -8.16 -14.21 -4.88
N ILE A 196 -7.04 -13.50 -5.09
CA ILE A 196 -6.42 -13.33 -6.41
C ILE A 196 -5.41 -14.44 -6.72
N LEU A 197 -4.74 -15.04 -5.73
CA LEU A 197 -3.77 -16.13 -5.96
C LEU A 197 -3.86 -17.18 -4.84
N PRO A 198 -4.45 -18.38 -5.08
CA PRO A 198 -4.54 -19.41 -4.05
C PRO A 198 -3.13 -19.87 -3.64
N GLU A 199 -2.89 -19.96 -2.33
CA GLU A 199 -1.71 -20.64 -1.80
C GLU A 199 -1.86 -22.15 -2.09
N GLU A 200 -1.04 -22.70 -2.98
CA GLU A 200 -0.80 -24.14 -3.00
C GLU A 200 -0.02 -24.52 -1.74
N SER A 201 -0.77 -24.90 -0.70
CA SER A 201 -0.23 -25.51 0.50
C SER A 201 0.40 -26.86 0.15
N SER A 202 1.73 -26.87 0.00
CA SER A 202 2.50 -28.10 -0.05
C SER A 202 2.68 -28.67 1.36
N SER A 203 1.71 -29.47 1.80
CA SER A 203 1.93 -30.42 2.90
C SER A 203 1.02 -31.64 2.76
N ALA A 204 1.52 -32.69 2.10
CA ALA A 204 1.05 -34.04 2.34
C ALA A 204 2.25 -34.98 2.35
N THR A 205 2.78 -35.15 3.56
CA THR A 205 3.68 -36.22 3.97
C THR A 205 3.17 -37.57 3.50
N ALA A 206 4.07 -38.34 2.89
CA ALA A 206 3.88 -39.74 2.58
C ALA A 206 3.55 -40.54 3.85
N THR A 207 2.36 -41.10 3.91
CA THR A 207 2.09 -42.29 4.73
C THR A 207 1.65 -43.42 3.82
N SER A 208 2.59 -44.34 3.61
CA SER A 208 2.41 -45.68 3.07
C SER A 208 1.21 -46.37 3.72
N LYS A 209 0.16 -46.60 2.93
CA LYS A 209 -0.83 -47.65 3.20
C LYS A 209 -0.77 -48.64 2.05
N ARG A 210 -0.18 -49.80 2.34
CA ARG A 210 -0.24 -51.00 1.52
C ARG A 210 -1.70 -51.30 1.19
N HIS A 211 -2.06 -51.21 -0.09
CA HIS A 211 -3.32 -51.72 -0.60
C HIS A 211 -3.05 -52.95 -1.45
N PHE A 212 -3.58 -54.06 -0.96
CA PHE A 212 -3.49 -55.41 -1.49
C PHE A 212 -4.40 -55.52 -2.71
N TRP A 213 -3.85 -55.76 -3.90
CA TRP A 213 -4.62 -56.12 -5.09
C TRP A 213 -4.45 -57.61 -5.38
N PRO A 214 -5.53 -58.35 -5.69
CA PRO A 214 -5.44 -59.76 -6.03
C PRO A 214 -4.95 -59.94 -7.47
N ARG A 215 -4.19 -61.02 -7.65
CA ARG A 215 -3.73 -61.52 -8.94
C ARG A 215 -4.92 -61.93 -9.81
N TYR A 216 -4.96 -61.48 -11.05
CA TYR A 216 -5.59 -62.21 -12.15
C TYR A 216 -4.61 -62.32 -13.32
N ILE A 217 -4.38 -63.56 -13.71
CA ILE A 217 -3.58 -64.02 -14.84
C ILE A 217 -4.50 -64.11 -16.06
N PHE A 218 -4.07 -63.59 -17.20
CA PHE A 218 -4.28 -64.02 -18.60
C PHE A 218 -3.69 -62.87 -19.44
N GLY A 219 -2.72 -63.00 -20.33
CA GLY A 219 -2.47 -64.06 -21.31
C GLY A 219 -2.71 -63.47 -22.70
N GLY A 220 -1.65 -63.02 -23.38
CA GLY A 220 -1.64 -62.77 -24.84
C GLY A 220 -1.44 -61.32 -25.29
N GLY A 221 -0.56 -61.13 -26.29
CA GLY A 221 -0.69 -59.99 -27.23
C GLY A 221 0.56 -59.16 -27.55
N VAL A 222 1.67 -59.80 -27.96
CA VAL A 222 2.90 -59.14 -28.48
C VAL A 222 2.69 -58.55 -29.91
N VAL A 223 1.60 -57.83 -30.18
CA VAL A 223 1.34 -57.29 -31.55
C VAL A 223 0.93 -55.81 -31.60
N LEU A 224 0.82 -55.10 -30.48
CA LEU A 224 0.42 -53.67 -30.46
C LEU A 224 1.56 -52.70 -30.08
N LEU A 225 2.80 -52.95 -30.51
CA LEU A 225 3.93 -52.04 -30.26
C LEU A 225 4.51 -51.36 -31.51
N LEU A 226 4.08 -51.72 -32.71
CA LEU A 226 4.53 -51.07 -33.95
C LEU A 226 3.51 -50.10 -34.58
N GLY A 227 2.23 -50.15 -34.17
CA GLY A 227 1.19 -49.22 -34.67
C GLY A 227 1.15 -47.86 -33.97
N ALA A 228 1.62 -47.77 -32.71
CA ALA A 228 1.56 -46.53 -31.93
C ALA A 228 2.69 -45.55 -32.24
N ILE A 229 3.80 -46.02 -32.82
CA ILE A 229 4.98 -45.17 -33.10
C ILE A 229 4.81 -44.39 -34.41
N VAL A 230 4.02 -44.89 -35.37
CA VAL A 230 3.79 -44.20 -36.66
C VAL A 230 2.73 -43.08 -36.56
N ALA A 231 1.77 -43.17 -35.63
CA ALA A 231 0.78 -42.11 -35.40
C ALA A 231 1.35 -40.88 -34.67
N ALA A 232 2.42 -41.05 -33.87
CA ALA A 232 3.05 -39.95 -33.14
C ALA A 232 3.99 -39.07 -34.00
N VAL A 233 4.43 -39.58 -35.16
CA VAL A 233 5.34 -38.83 -36.05
C VAL A 233 4.58 -38.03 -37.11
N LEU A 234 3.34 -38.42 -37.47
CA LEU A 234 2.54 -37.71 -38.47
C LEU A 234 1.66 -36.58 -37.92
N PHE A 235 1.48 -36.47 -36.59
CA PHE A 235 0.64 -35.41 -35.99
C PHE A 235 1.38 -34.07 -35.74
N ASN A 236 2.68 -33.98 -36.07
CA ASN A 236 3.50 -32.78 -35.86
C ASN A 236 3.63 -31.84 -37.08
N PHE A 237 2.86 -32.05 -38.15
CA PHE A 237 2.91 -31.21 -39.36
C PHE A 237 1.56 -30.56 -39.71
N LEU A 238 0.92 -29.92 -38.74
CA LEU A 238 -0.18 -28.98 -38.97
C LEU A 238 0.27 -27.55 -38.62
N PRO A 239 0.47 -26.66 -39.60
CA PRO A 239 0.78 -25.27 -39.33
C PRO A 239 -0.52 -24.51 -39.01
N GLY A 240 -0.56 -23.82 -37.87
CA GLY A 240 -1.62 -22.83 -37.60
C GLY A 240 -2.42 -23.00 -36.31
N THR A 241 -1.83 -23.47 -35.22
CA THR A 241 -2.42 -23.21 -33.89
C THR A 241 -1.72 -22.02 -33.24
N PRO A 242 -2.44 -21.06 -32.64
CA PRO A 242 -1.83 -19.96 -31.90
C PRO A 242 -0.96 -20.56 -30.81
N GLY A 243 0.32 -20.16 -30.81
CA GLY A 243 1.34 -20.75 -29.97
C GLY A 243 0.87 -20.81 -28.52
N LYS A 244 0.74 -22.03 -27.99
CA LYS A 244 0.57 -22.24 -26.55
C LYS A 244 1.75 -21.55 -25.88
N SER A 245 1.47 -20.46 -25.17
CA SER A 245 2.42 -19.78 -24.32
C SER A 245 3.03 -20.83 -23.41
N VAL A 246 4.29 -21.19 -23.65
CA VAL A 246 5.05 -22.02 -22.72
C VAL A 246 5.10 -21.21 -21.43
N ALA A 247 4.35 -21.66 -20.41
CA ALA A 247 4.41 -21.09 -19.08
C ALA A 247 5.86 -21.23 -18.60
N LEU A 248 6.54 -20.11 -18.42
CA LEU A 248 7.87 -20.12 -17.82
C LEU A 248 7.66 -20.57 -16.37
N LEU A 249 8.24 -21.71 -16.02
CA LEU A 249 8.22 -22.20 -14.65
C LEU A 249 8.83 -21.13 -13.72
N PRO A 250 8.31 -20.99 -12.49
CA PRO A 250 8.87 -20.06 -11.51
C PRO A 250 10.35 -20.36 -11.30
N VAL A 251 11.18 -19.33 -11.34
CA VAL A 251 12.60 -19.45 -11.02
C VAL A 251 12.71 -19.35 -9.50
N SER A 252 13.00 -20.46 -8.83
CA SER A 252 13.29 -20.49 -7.41
C SER A 252 14.78 -20.73 -7.21
N THR A 253 15.44 -19.81 -6.51
CA THR A 253 16.86 -19.87 -6.18
C THR A 253 17.00 -19.80 -4.68
N ARG A 254 17.74 -20.75 -4.12
CA ARG A 254 18.09 -20.77 -2.71
C ARG A 254 19.46 -20.17 -2.53
N VAL A 255 19.56 -19.12 -1.72
CA VAL A 255 20.85 -18.53 -1.38
C VAL A 255 20.92 -18.27 0.12
N ASN A 256 21.87 -18.93 0.76
CA ASN A 256 21.97 -19.02 2.22
C ASN A 256 20.62 -19.51 2.79
N ASP A 257 20.06 -18.76 3.74
CA ASP A 257 18.83 -19.11 4.45
C ASP A 257 17.57 -18.57 3.76
N TYR A 258 17.74 -17.92 2.61
CA TYR A 258 16.65 -17.36 1.83
C TYR A 258 16.30 -18.26 0.65
N GLU A 259 15.02 -18.52 0.51
CA GLU A 259 14.41 -19.09 -0.67
C GLU A 259 13.71 -17.96 -1.42
N ILE A 260 14.20 -17.67 -2.62
CA ILE A 260 13.73 -16.54 -3.41
C ILE A 260 13.11 -17.07 -4.68
N THR A 261 11.86 -16.68 -4.91
CA THR A 261 11.10 -17.10 -6.08
C THR A 261 10.72 -15.88 -6.89
N VAL A 262 10.97 -15.96 -8.20
CA VAL A 262 10.55 -14.97 -9.19
C VAL A 262 9.65 -15.69 -10.18
N SER A 263 8.40 -15.25 -10.27
CA SER A 263 7.42 -15.79 -11.22
C SER A 263 6.78 -14.66 -12.00
N ARG A 264 6.53 -14.85 -13.29
CA ARG A 264 5.75 -13.87 -14.06
C ARG A 264 4.31 -13.85 -13.55
N LEU A 265 3.70 -12.67 -13.51
CA LEU A 265 2.28 -12.52 -13.25
C LEU A 265 1.53 -12.74 -14.58
N ASP A 266 0.78 -13.84 -14.68
CA ASP A 266 0.15 -14.26 -15.94
C ASP A 266 -1.03 -13.36 -16.34
N ASN A 267 -1.73 -12.77 -15.37
CA ASN A 267 -2.90 -11.94 -15.59
C ASN A 267 -2.74 -10.53 -15.00
N PRO A 268 -2.02 -9.62 -15.67
CA PRO A 268 -1.82 -8.25 -15.17
C PRO A 268 -3.13 -7.43 -15.12
N ALA A 269 -4.22 -7.89 -15.74
CA ALA A 269 -5.53 -7.24 -15.63
C ALA A 269 -6.08 -7.25 -14.19
N GLU A 270 -5.59 -8.14 -13.32
CA GLU A 270 -5.89 -8.12 -11.88
C GLU A 270 -5.32 -6.89 -11.17
N LEU A 271 -4.38 -6.17 -11.80
CA LEU A 271 -3.82 -4.92 -11.28
C LEU A 271 -4.61 -3.69 -11.76
N THR A 272 -5.71 -3.88 -12.49
CA THR A 272 -6.59 -2.79 -12.93
C THR A 272 -7.19 -2.08 -11.73
N GLY A 273 -7.05 -0.75 -11.67
CA GLY A 273 -7.47 0.05 -10.51
C GLY A 273 -6.37 0.24 -9.45
N VAL A 274 -5.26 -0.51 -9.55
CA VAL A 274 -4.04 -0.28 -8.75
C VAL A 274 -3.04 0.57 -9.53
N ILE A 275 -2.90 0.32 -10.84
CA ILE A 275 -1.97 1.02 -11.74
C ILE A 275 -2.68 1.56 -12.99
N SER A 276 -2.05 2.52 -13.66
CA SER A 276 -2.59 3.15 -14.87
C SER A 276 -2.55 2.21 -16.10
N GLU A 277 -3.53 2.30 -17.00
CA GLU A 277 -3.57 1.48 -18.24
C GLU A 277 -2.32 1.63 -19.14
N PRO A 278 -1.74 2.84 -19.33
CA PRO A 278 -0.50 2.98 -20.07
C PRO A 278 0.64 2.13 -19.50
N ASP A 279 0.75 2.06 -18.17
CA ASP A 279 1.79 1.28 -17.48
C ASP A 279 1.56 -0.22 -17.65
N LEU A 280 0.31 -0.69 -17.62
CA LEU A 280 -0.07 -2.08 -17.87
C LEU A 280 0.37 -2.57 -19.25
N SER A 281 0.26 -1.71 -20.28
CA SER A 281 0.57 -2.12 -21.67
C SER A 281 2.06 -2.27 -21.96
N ARG A 282 2.92 -1.52 -21.25
CA ARG A 282 4.37 -1.42 -21.51
C ARG A 282 5.23 -2.25 -20.56
N THR A 283 4.62 -2.79 -19.52
CA THR A 283 5.33 -3.42 -18.40
C THR A 283 4.96 -4.88 -18.30
N ASP A 284 5.96 -5.73 -18.08
CA ASP A 284 5.75 -7.09 -17.58
C ASP A 284 5.88 -7.08 -16.06
N PHE A 285 4.96 -7.78 -15.39
CA PHE A 285 4.90 -7.83 -13.94
C PHE A 285 5.42 -9.19 -13.46
N TYR A 286 6.23 -9.15 -12.41
CA TYR A 286 6.81 -10.33 -11.79
C TYR A 286 6.50 -10.32 -10.29
N VAL A 287 6.13 -11.47 -9.76
CA VAL A 287 6.00 -11.69 -8.32
C VAL A 287 7.37 -12.12 -7.80
N LEU A 288 7.93 -11.29 -6.91
CA LEU A 288 9.13 -11.62 -6.15
C LEU A 288 8.69 -12.04 -4.74
N ALA A 289 9.04 -13.25 -4.34
CA ALA A 289 8.85 -13.76 -2.99
C ALA A 289 10.21 -14.05 -2.36
N VAL A 290 10.45 -13.52 -1.16
CA VAL A 290 11.63 -13.78 -0.34
C VAL A 290 11.16 -14.46 0.93
N ASN A 291 11.50 -15.74 1.09
CA ASN A 291 11.16 -16.53 2.26
C ASN A 291 12.42 -16.86 3.05
N SER A 292 12.43 -16.58 4.34
CA SER A 292 13.54 -16.88 5.22
C SER A 292 13.24 -18.12 6.05
N ARG A 293 14.14 -19.11 6.01
CA ARG A 293 13.95 -20.40 6.68
C ARG A 293 14.52 -20.44 8.09
N GLU A 294 15.73 -19.93 8.27
CA GLU A 294 16.46 -20.00 9.54
C GLU A 294 16.73 -18.61 10.12
N ASN A 295 16.97 -17.63 9.24
CA ASN A 295 17.19 -16.24 9.63
C ASN A 295 15.92 -15.41 9.48
N CYS A 296 16.03 -14.12 9.74
CA CYS A 296 14.94 -13.17 9.53
C CYS A 296 15.20 -12.31 8.32
N VAL A 297 14.13 -11.95 7.61
CA VAL A 297 14.22 -10.90 6.61
C VAL A 297 14.61 -9.61 7.33
N PRO A 298 15.71 -8.95 6.93
CA PRO A 298 16.14 -7.73 7.60
C PRO A 298 15.07 -6.64 7.54
N ASP A 299 14.85 -5.92 8.64
CA ASP A 299 13.75 -4.96 8.76
C ASP A 299 13.82 -3.86 7.70
N ALA A 300 15.04 -3.45 7.33
CA ALA A 300 15.26 -2.47 6.28
C ALA A 300 14.77 -2.98 4.91
N PHE A 301 14.98 -4.25 4.60
CA PHE A 301 14.46 -4.87 3.37
C PHE A 301 12.94 -5.04 3.45
N ALA A 302 12.41 -5.49 4.59
CA ALA A 302 10.98 -5.66 4.79
C ALA A 302 10.19 -4.34 4.71
N ALA A 303 10.76 -3.24 5.20
CA ALA A 303 10.14 -1.92 5.18
C ALA A 303 10.16 -1.27 3.78
N PHE A 304 11.27 -1.39 3.05
CA PHE A 304 11.45 -0.71 1.76
C PHE A 304 12.04 -1.62 0.67
N PRO A 305 11.37 -2.72 0.32
CA PRO A 305 11.97 -3.72 -0.56
C PRO A 305 12.27 -3.17 -1.95
N TYR A 306 11.44 -2.27 -2.50
CA TYR A 306 11.67 -1.64 -3.81
C TYR A 306 12.98 -0.86 -3.90
N ASN A 307 13.41 -0.23 -2.81
CA ASN A 307 14.65 0.56 -2.77
C ASN A 307 15.89 -0.34 -2.73
N MET A 308 15.71 -1.63 -2.42
CA MET A 308 16.79 -2.59 -2.29
C MET A 308 16.91 -3.52 -3.51
N ILE A 309 16.00 -3.41 -4.48
CA ILE A 309 15.99 -4.27 -5.66
C ILE A 309 16.48 -3.49 -6.89
N SER A 310 17.43 -4.08 -7.60
CA SER A 310 17.88 -3.59 -8.90
C SER A 310 17.76 -4.68 -9.95
N LEU A 311 17.31 -4.31 -11.15
CA LEU A 311 17.37 -5.14 -12.34
C LEU A 311 18.79 -5.12 -12.90
N LEU A 312 19.32 -6.27 -13.28
CA LEU A 312 20.65 -6.39 -13.87
C LEU A 312 20.52 -6.44 -15.39
N ASP A 313 21.15 -5.50 -16.10
CA ASP A 313 21.22 -5.55 -17.57
C ASP A 313 22.10 -6.73 -18.06
N MET A 314 22.19 -6.93 -19.37
CA MET A 314 23.01 -8.02 -19.95
C MET A 314 24.53 -7.89 -19.69
N LYS A 315 25.00 -6.73 -19.24
CA LYS A 315 26.40 -6.46 -18.85
C LYS A 315 26.60 -6.52 -17.33
N GLY A 316 25.55 -6.83 -16.56
CA GLY A 316 25.56 -6.83 -15.10
C GLY A 316 25.46 -5.44 -14.46
N GLY A 317 25.13 -4.41 -15.23
CA GLY A 317 24.81 -3.07 -14.74
C GLY A 317 23.49 -3.06 -13.97
N ALA A 318 23.48 -2.44 -12.80
CA ALA A 318 22.32 -2.43 -11.91
C ALA A 318 21.44 -1.19 -12.16
N THR A 319 20.18 -1.41 -12.51
CA THR A 319 19.15 -0.37 -12.64
C THR A 319 18.14 -0.52 -11.50
N PRO A 320 18.00 0.46 -10.60
CA PRO A 320 17.02 0.39 -9.52
C PRO A 320 15.59 0.18 -10.04
N VAL A 321 14.82 -0.67 -9.37
CA VAL A 321 13.39 -0.82 -9.67
C VAL A 321 12.66 0.44 -9.27
N LYS A 322 11.97 1.08 -10.21
CA LYS A 322 11.12 2.23 -9.90
C LYS A 322 9.79 1.73 -9.34
N PRO A 323 9.39 2.16 -8.13
CA PRO A 323 8.12 1.73 -7.58
C PRO A 323 6.99 2.44 -8.34
N LEU A 324 6.11 1.69 -9.01
CA LEU A 324 4.91 2.26 -9.63
C LEU A 324 3.91 2.60 -8.51
N GLU A 325 3.29 3.77 -8.62
CA GLU A 325 2.27 4.21 -7.68
C GLU A 325 1.15 3.16 -7.58
N GLY A 326 0.80 2.79 -6.35
CA GLY A 326 -0.23 1.78 -6.07
C GLY A 326 0.33 0.37 -5.84
N LEU A 327 1.37 -0.05 -6.56
CA LEU A 327 1.95 -1.39 -6.37
C LEU A 327 2.59 -1.58 -4.99
N GLN A 328 3.05 -0.51 -4.33
CA GLN A 328 3.62 -0.64 -2.99
C GLN A 328 2.58 -1.19 -2.00
N LYS A 329 1.30 -0.90 -2.22
CA LYS A 329 0.18 -1.38 -1.40
C LYS A 329 -0.09 -2.88 -1.56
N THR A 330 0.44 -3.51 -2.62
CA THR A 330 0.28 -4.96 -2.85
C THR A 330 1.40 -5.79 -2.23
N THR A 331 2.39 -5.14 -1.59
CA THR A 331 3.46 -5.83 -0.87
C THR A 331 2.89 -6.50 0.38
N LYS A 332 3.02 -7.82 0.48
CA LYS A 332 2.61 -8.63 1.62
C LYS A 332 3.85 -9.02 2.44
N THR A 333 3.80 -8.76 3.74
CA THR A 333 4.81 -9.22 4.70
C THR A 333 4.14 -10.17 5.69
N ILE A 334 4.82 -11.28 6.03
CA ILE A 334 4.36 -12.19 7.09
C ILE A 334 5.37 -12.14 8.23
N THR A 335 4.84 -11.83 9.40
CA THR A 335 5.57 -11.76 10.66
C THR A 335 5.24 -12.99 11.49
N LYS A 336 6.25 -13.66 12.04
CA LYS A 336 6.07 -14.75 13.00
C LYS A 336 6.56 -14.33 14.37
N MET A 337 5.97 -14.93 15.41
CA MET A 337 6.36 -14.68 16.79
C MET A 337 7.52 -15.57 17.22
N ASN A 338 8.36 -15.07 18.12
CA ASN A 338 9.45 -15.83 18.75
C ASN A 338 10.40 -16.51 17.74
N VAL A 339 10.66 -15.86 16.61
CA VAL A 339 11.60 -16.33 15.59
C VAL A 339 12.81 -15.40 15.53
N CYS A 340 13.98 -15.98 15.21
CA CYS A 340 15.26 -15.26 15.14
C CYS A 340 15.61 -14.45 16.41
N GLY A 341 15.19 -14.92 17.59
CA GLY A 341 15.47 -14.24 18.86
C GLY A 341 14.72 -12.92 19.07
N ARG A 342 13.64 -12.68 18.31
CA ARG A 342 12.76 -11.51 18.45
C ARG A 342 11.31 -11.95 18.71
N ASP A 343 10.57 -11.13 19.47
CA ASP A 343 9.16 -11.39 19.77
C ASP A 343 8.31 -11.47 18.50
N HIS A 344 8.64 -10.64 17.50
CA HIS A 344 8.05 -10.62 16.18
C HIS A 344 9.13 -10.36 15.14
N ALA A 345 9.16 -11.14 14.07
CA ALA A 345 10.03 -10.81 12.95
C ALA A 345 9.48 -11.29 11.61
N VAL A 346 9.81 -10.53 10.57
CA VAL A 346 9.41 -10.83 9.20
C VAL A 346 10.19 -12.03 8.70
N VAL A 347 9.46 -13.05 8.30
CA VAL A 347 10.02 -14.28 7.72
C VAL A 347 9.73 -14.39 6.24
N PHE A 348 8.80 -13.58 5.71
CA PHE A 348 8.40 -13.64 4.32
C PHE A 348 7.98 -12.27 3.80
N VAL A 349 8.43 -11.94 2.60
CA VAL A 349 8.05 -10.75 1.85
C VAL A 349 7.65 -11.18 0.44
N ARG A 350 6.48 -10.76 -0.02
CA ARG A 350 5.99 -10.97 -1.38
C ARG A 350 5.57 -9.65 -2.00
N MET A 351 6.00 -9.37 -3.21
CA MET A 351 5.75 -8.11 -3.88
C MET A 351 5.68 -8.27 -5.39
N ILE A 352 5.17 -7.23 -6.05
CA ILE A 352 5.11 -7.16 -7.51
C ILE A 352 6.18 -6.19 -8.02
N VAL A 353 7.04 -6.68 -8.91
CA VAL A 353 8.10 -5.94 -9.58
C VAL A 353 7.66 -5.66 -11.02
N ALA A 354 7.70 -4.39 -11.38
CA ALA A 354 7.44 -3.90 -12.73
C ALA A 354 8.74 -3.90 -13.55
N VAL A 355 8.70 -4.53 -14.73
CA VAL A 355 9.84 -4.64 -15.65
C VAL A 355 9.43 -4.12 -17.01
N ASP A 356 10.18 -3.13 -17.51
CA ASP A 356 9.96 -2.54 -18.83
C ASP A 356 10.15 -3.58 -19.93
N ARG A 357 9.10 -3.86 -20.70
CA ARG A 357 9.10 -4.87 -21.77
C ARG A 357 10.06 -4.53 -22.91
N GLN A 358 10.49 -3.27 -23.04
CA GLN A 358 11.45 -2.86 -24.08
C GLN A 358 12.91 -3.15 -23.71
N LYS A 359 13.17 -3.60 -22.48
CA LYS A 359 14.52 -3.83 -21.97
C LYS A 359 14.72 -5.28 -21.57
N HIS A 360 15.88 -5.82 -21.91
CA HIS A 360 16.31 -7.16 -21.50
C HIS A 360 17.20 -7.09 -20.27
N TYR A 361 16.87 -7.91 -19.29
CA TYR A 361 17.58 -8.05 -18.02
C TYR A 361 18.04 -9.49 -17.85
N SER A 362 19.25 -9.64 -17.30
CA SER A 362 19.91 -10.93 -17.02
C SER A 362 19.70 -11.40 -15.58
N GLY A 363 19.15 -10.54 -14.72
CA GLY A 363 18.86 -10.92 -13.35
C GLY A 363 18.31 -9.82 -12.46
N LEU A 364 18.30 -10.12 -11.17
CA LEU A 364 17.97 -9.22 -10.08
C LEU A 364 19.12 -9.17 -9.08
N ALA A 365 19.36 -7.99 -8.49
CA ALA A 365 20.22 -7.81 -7.34
C ALA A 365 19.36 -7.35 -6.16
N LEU A 366 19.41 -8.11 -5.07
CA LEU A 366 18.74 -7.82 -3.81
C LEU A 366 19.77 -7.35 -2.78
N ASN A 367 19.73 -6.07 -2.46
CA ASN A 367 20.61 -5.46 -1.46
C ASN A 367 20.02 -5.67 -0.06
N GLY A 368 20.86 -5.62 0.97
CA GLY A 368 20.40 -5.56 2.37
C GLY A 368 19.87 -6.88 2.94
N LEU A 369 19.75 -7.96 2.17
CA LEU A 369 19.42 -9.29 2.70
C LEU A 369 20.60 -9.95 3.45
N GLN A 370 21.83 -9.55 3.15
CA GLN A 370 23.05 -10.04 3.77
C GLN A 370 24.11 -8.94 3.86
N ASN A 371 25.07 -9.09 4.76
CA ASN A 371 26.13 -8.10 5.01
C ASN A 371 27.27 -8.15 3.98
N THR A 372 27.33 -9.19 3.15
CA THR A 372 28.40 -9.44 2.18
C THR A 372 28.17 -8.78 0.81
N GLY A 373 27.11 -7.98 0.68
CA GLY A 373 26.76 -7.27 -0.56
C GLY A 373 25.50 -7.82 -1.25
N PRO A 374 25.19 -7.33 -2.47
CA PRO A 374 23.96 -7.68 -3.17
C PRO A 374 23.90 -9.16 -3.48
N LEU A 375 22.76 -9.75 -3.15
CA LEU A 375 22.42 -11.08 -3.59
C LEU A 375 21.98 -11.04 -5.05
N ARG A 376 22.72 -11.70 -5.95
CA ARG A 376 22.41 -11.72 -7.38
C ARG A 376 21.68 -12.99 -7.76
N ILE A 377 20.56 -12.83 -8.45
CA ILE A 377 19.73 -13.91 -8.97
C ILE A 377 19.76 -13.82 -10.48
N THR A 378 20.22 -14.87 -11.14
CA THR A 378 20.15 -14.98 -12.59
C THR A 378 18.71 -15.23 -12.99
N TRP A 379 18.16 -14.33 -13.80
CA TRP A 379 16.78 -14.37 -14.24
C TRP A 379 16.69 -13.60 -15.55
N GLU A 380 16.27 -14.26 -16.62
CA GLU A 380 16.16 -13.62 -17.93
C GLU A 380 14.75 -13.06 -18.13
N SER A 381 14.65 -11.75 -18.31
CA SER A 381 13.40 -11.14 -18.76
C SER A 381 13.23 -11.42 -20.25
N ARG A 382 12.00 -11.79 -20.67
CA ARG A 382 11.69 -12.10 -22.07
C ARG A 382 12.02 -10.97 -23.04
#